data_AF-A0A4Y9INV2-F1
#
_entry.id   AF-A0A4Y9INV2-F1
#
_cell.length_a   1.000
_cell.length_b   1.000
_cell.length_c   1.000
_cell.angle_alpha   90.00
_cell.angle_beta   90.00
_cell.angle_gamma   90.00
#
_symmetry.space_group_name_H-M   'P 1'
#
loop_
_entity.id
_entity.type
_entity.pdbx_description
1 polymer ?
#
loop_
_entity_poly.entity_id
_entity_poly.type
_entity_poly.pdbx_seq_one_letter_code
_entity_poly.pdbx_strand_id
1 'polypeptide(L)'
;MRKIFFVFFMLMPLMAFAQYLGVGAQFAQKDRLQLSVNSYIPQFVLNDKSAPFIFGIGGGTDYISPASSSVSGLNIKPASFFVITNNYSPFTAAVKFDAGYNFGFGRGNGIVLSPNLYFDAYMCYVSAGYDYNTFNGRGQFYVRIGAGLTLGLLKSLVNR
;
A
#
# COMPACT_ATOMS: atom_id res chain seq x y z
N MET A 1 -3.68 -14.81 25.20
CA MET A 1 -4.06 -13.37 25.23
C MET A 1 -2.87 -12.43 25.46
N ARG A 2 -2.03 -12.63 26.48
CA ARG A 2 -0.87 -11.76 26.79
C ARG A 2 0.14 -11.56 25.65
N LYS A 3 0.40 -12.60 24.84
CA LYS A 3 1.28 -12.53 23.65
C LYS A 3 0.69 -11.68 22.51
N ILE A 4 -0.62 -11.73 22.31
CA ILE A 4 -1.34 -10.94 21.30
C ILE A 4 -1.34 -9.47 21.71
N PHE A 5 -1.53 -9.19 23.00
CA PHE A 5 -1.48 -7.84 23.56
C PHE A 5 -0.08 -7.21 23.43
N PHE A 6 0.97 -8.01 23.63
CA PHE A 6 2.36 -7.56 23.46
C PHE A 6 2.71 -7.29 22.00
N VAL A 7 2.23 -8.14 21.07
CA VAL A 7 2.37 -7.91 19.63
C VAL A 7 1.60 -6.66 19.20
N PHE A 8 0.39 -6.44 19.74
CA PHE A 8 -0.39 -5.23 19.49
C PHE A 8 0.34 -3.96 19.97
N PHE A 9 0.92 -3.98 21.17
CA PHE A 9 1.73 -2.86 21.68
C PHE A 9 3.06 -2.66 20.92
N MET A 10 3.69 -3.74 20.43
CA MET A 10 4.89 -3.65 19.58
C MET A 10 4.59 -3.13 18.17
N LEU A 11 3.41 -3.42 17.64
CA LEU A 11 2.93 -2.90 16.35
C LEU A 11 2.31 -1.52 16.49
N MET A 12 2.03 -1.04 17.70
CA MET A 12 1.42 0.26 17.95
C MET A 12 2.27 1.44 17.44
N PRO A 13 3.62 1.46 17.55
CA PRO A 13 4.43 2.48 16.88
C PRO A 13 4.34 2.40 15.35
N LEU A 14 4.27 1.20 14.77
CA LEU A 14 4.08 1.02 13.33
C LEU A 14 2.69 1.52 12.89
N MET A 15 1.65 1.31 13.70
CA MET A 15 0.30 1.81 13.45
C MET A 15 0.14 3.32 13.75
N ALA A 16 0.91 3.87 14.69
CA ALA A 16 0.87 5.29 15.03
C ALA A 16 1.37 6.18 13.89
N PHE A 17 2.21 5.63 13.00
CA PHE A 17 2.66 6.30 11.79
C PHE A 17 1.99 5.75 10.51
N ALA A 18 1.63 4.46 10.45
CA ALA A 18 0.93 3.88 9.30
C ALA A 18 -0.54 4.28 9.29
N GLN A 19 -0.92 5.08 8.30
CA GLN A 19 -2.31 5.48 8.08
C GLN A 19 -3.11 4.43 7.30
N TYR A 20 -2.43 3.43 6.75
CA TYR A 20 -3.05 2.27 6.13
C TYR A 20 -2.26 1.01 6.44
N LEU A 21 -2.96 -0.03 6.89
CA LEU A 21 -2.46 -1.40 6.97
C LEU A 21 -3.51 -2.35 6.39
N GLY A 22 -3.16 -3.05 5.32
CA GLY A 22 -4.07 -3.94 4.60
C GLY A 22 -3.50 -5.34 4.40
N VAL A 23 -4.38 -6.32 4.36
CA VAL A 23 -4.11 -7.66 3.84
C VAL A 23 -5.03 -7.91 2.65
N GLY A 24 -4.57 -8.60 1.64
CA GLY A 24 -5.35 -8.79 0.42
C GLY A 24 -4.85 -9.90 -0.48
N ALA A 25 -5.64 -10.20 -1.49
CA ALA A 25 -5.27 -11.03 -2.61
C ALA A 25 -4.85 -10.14 -3.79
N GLN A 26 -3.70 -10.45 -4.38
CA GLN A 26 -3.18 -9.82 -5.58
C GLN A 26 -3.21 -10.82 -6.73
N PHE A 27 -3.84 -10.43 -7.83
CA PHE A 27 -3.82 -11.12 -9.10
C PHE A 27 -2.76 -10.47 -9.98
N ALA A 28 -1.66 -11.19 -10.21
CA ALA A 28 -0.61 -10.77 -11.14
C ALA A 28 -0.73 -11.52 -12.47
N GLN A 29 -0.34 -10.87 -13.58
CA GLN A 29 -0.42 -11.38 -14.94
C GLN A 29 0.05 -12.86 -15.04
N LYS A 30 -0.74 -13.70 -15.76
CA LYS A 30 -0.73 -15.19 -15.80
C LYS A 30 -1.49 -15.90 -14.67
N ASP A 31 -2.60 -15.34 -14.19
CA ASP A 31 -3.53 -15.96 -13.23
C ASP A 31 -2.86 -16.43 -11.92
N ARG A 32 -1.90 -15.66 -11.42
CA ARG A 32 -1.16 -16.00 -10.19
C ARG A 32 -1.74 -15.22 -9.03
N LEU A 33 -2.54 -15.93 -8.23
CA LEU A 33 -3.02 -15.44 -6.94
C LEU A 33 -1.84 -15.32 -5.96
N GLN A 34 -1.68 -14.15 -5.35
CA GLN A 34 -0.67 -13.88 -4.35
C GLN A 34 -1.32 -13.29 -3.11
N LEU A 35 -0.84 -13.66 -1.93
CA LEU A 35 -1.18 -12.95 -0.71
C LEU A 35 -0.35 -11.66 -0.66
N SER A 36 -1.00 -10.57 -0.27
CA SER A 36 -0.40 -9.24 -0.14
C SER A 36 -0.64 -8.71 1.27
N VAL A 37 0.40 -8.13 1.86
CA VAL A 37 0.33 -7.36 3.11
C VAL A 37 0.96 -6.02 2.85
N ASN A 38 0.23 -4.95 3.11
CA ASN A 38 0.59 -3.62 2.67
C ASN A 38 0.47 -2.62 3.82
N SER A 39 1.44 -1.73 3.92
CA SER A 39 1.38 -0.58 4.82
C SER A 39 1.70 0.70 4.07
N TYR A 40 1.11 1.81 4.51
CA TYR A 40 1.35 3.12 3.92
C TYR A 40 1.33 4.21 5.00
N ILE A 41 2.29 5.12 4.88
CA ILE A 41 2.56 6.24 5.79
C ILE A 41 2.74 7.49 4.93
N PRO A 42 1.80 8.44 4.89
CA PRO A 42 2.10 9.75 4.33
C PRO A 42 3.03 10.49 5.28
N GLN A 43 4.06 11.10 4.71
CA GLN A 43 5.11 11.79 5.45
C GLN A 43 4.93 13.31 5.36
N PHE A 44 4.62 13.81 4.17
CA PHE A 44 4.48 15.23 3.90
C PHE A 44 3.29 15.51 2.99
N VAL A 45 2.49 16.52 3.35
CA VAL A 45 1.43 17.07 2.51
C VAL A 45 1.95 18.35 1.89
N LEU A 46 1.80 18.49 0.57
CA LEU A 46 2.36 19.58 -0.23
C LEU A 46 1.39 20.74 -0.46
N ASN A 47 0.11 20.57 -0.13
CA ASN A 47 -0.92 21.58 -0.33
C ASN A 47 -1.84 21.74 0.89
N ASP A 48 -2.79 22.67 0.79
CA ASP A 48 -3.81 22.86 1.82
C ASP A 48 -4.65 21.59 2.00
N LYS A 49 -4.82 21.14 3.26
CA LYS A 49 -5.61 19.96 3.61
C LYS A 49 -7.11 20.13 3.30
N SER A 50 -7.58 21.37 3.14
CA SER A 50 -8.95 21.71 2.76
C SER A 50 -9.21 21.63 1.25
N ALA A 51 -8.15 21.49 0.42
CA ALA A 51 -8.28 21.33 -1.01
C ALA A 51 -9.12 20.08 -1.36
N PRO A 52 -9.78 20.03 -2.53
CA PRO A 52 -10.55 18.86 -2.97
C PRO A 52 -9.67 17.60 -3.10
N PHE A 53 -8.39 17.78 -3.42
CA PHE A 53 -7.39 16.73 -3.51
C PHE A 53 -6.16 17.10 -2.67
N ILE A 54 -5.59 16.11 -2.00
CA ILE A 54 -4.39 16.24 -1.19
C ILE A 54 -3.22 15.65 -1.97
N PHE A 55 -2.18 16.46 -2.14
CA PHE A 55 -0.92 16.07 -2.76
C PHE A 55 0.11 15.82 -1.67
N GLY A 56 0.95 14.81 -1.85
CA GLY A 56 1.96 14.54 -0.85
C GLY A 56 3.01 13.52 -1.24
N ILE A 57 3.90 13.32 -0.28
CA ILE A 57 4.96 12.33 -0.29
C ILE A 57 4.76 11.44 0.91
N GLY A 58 4.84 10.14 0.70
CA GLY A 58 4.74 9.12 1.72
C GLY A 58 5.75 8.01 1.50
N GLY A 59 5.54 6.93 2.24
CA GLY A 59 6.26 5.69 2.09
C GLY A 59 5.40 4.53 2.59
N GLY A 60 5.99 3.35 2.65
CA GLY A 60 5.28 2.16 3.09
C GLY A 60 6.04 0.88 2.82
N THR A 61 5.35 -0.23 2.98
CA THR A 61 5.89 -1.55 2.66
C THR A 61 4.85 -2.40 1.98
N ASP A 62 5.28 -3.20 1.01
CA ASP A 62 4.45 -4.23 0.39
C ASP A 62 5.17 -5.56 0.52
N TYR A 63 4.56 -6.51 1.23
CA TYR A 63 4.96 -7.91 1.15
C TYR A 63 4.02 -8.65 0.21
N ILE A 64 4.59 -9.25 -0.83
CA ILE A 64 3.88 -10.09 -1.79
C ILE A 64 4.40 -11.51 -1.67
N SER A 65 3.49 -12.45 -1.37
CA SER A 65 3.85 -13.84 -1.17
C SER A 65 4.55 -14.41 -2.42
N PRO A 66 5.51 -15.34 -2.24
CA PRO A 66 6.20 -15.99 -3.35
C PRO A 66 5.31 -16.94 -4.20
N ALA A 67 4.28 -16.45 -4.88
CA ALA A 67 3.68 -17.14 -6.04
C ALA A 67 4.57 -16.91 -7.26
N SER A 68 4.53 -17.73 -8.32
CA SER A 68 5.45 -17.69 -9.48
C SER A 68 5.62 -16.33 -10.22
N SER A 69 5.06 -15.22 -9.73
CA SER A 69 5.15 -13.88 -10.32
C SER A 69 6.57 -13.33 -10.46
N SER A 70 6.70 -12.35 -11.35
CA SER A 70 7.95 -11.71 -11.74
C SER A 70 8.47 -10.72 -10.69
N VAL A 71 7.58 -10.16 -9.86
CA VAL A 71 7.91 -9.27 -8.73
C VAL A 71 7.18 -9.77 -7.48
N SER A 72 7.93 -10.39 -6.57
CA SER A 72 7.43 -10.88 -5.26
C SER A 72 8.49 -10.63 -4.19
N GLY A 73 8.11 -10.67 -2.92
CA GLY A 73 9.01 -10.44 -1.79
C GLY A 73 8.59 -9.26 -0.93
N LEU A 74 9.54 -8.69 -0.19
CA LEU A 74 9.31 -7.51 0.65
C LEU A 74 9.83 -6.26 -0.07
N ASN A 75 8.93 -5.38 -0.48
CA ASN A 75 9.25 -4.09 -1.05
C ASN A 75 9.16 -3.00 0.03
N ILE A 76 10.27 -2.34 0.31
CA ILE A 76 10.31 -1.16 1.19
C ILE A 76 10.25 0.08 0.30
N LYS A 77 9.20 0.89 0.47
CA LYS A 77 8.92 2.09 -0.34
C LYS A 77 9.26 3.33 0.48
N PRO A 78 10.49 3.85 0.44
CA PRO A 78 10.82 5.09 1.14
C PRO A 78 10.17 6.32 0.48
N ALA A 79 9.77 6.24 -0.79
CA ALA A 79 9.17 7.33 -1.53
C ALA A 79 7.90 6.87 -2.27
N SER A 80 6.81 7.60 -2.04
CA SER A 80 5.53 7.44 -2.72
C SER A 80 4.95 8.82 -2.95
N PHE A 81 4.84 9.23 -4.20
CA PHE A 81 4.11 10.45 -4.54
C PHE A 81 2.63 10.11 -4.67
N PHE A 82 1.76 10.91 -4.07
CA PHE A 82 0.33 10.63 -4.09
C PHE A 82 -0.51 11.87 -4.36
N VAL A 83 -1.66 11.60 -4.98
CA VAL A 83 -2.81 12.49 -5.04
C VAL A 83 -4.00 11.71 -4.52
N ILE A 84 -4.59 12.14 -3.40
CA ILE A 84 -5.72 11.46 -2.77
C ILE A 84 -6.94 12.38 -2.60
N THR A 85 -8.13 11.81 -2.53
CA THR A 85 -9.33 12.55 -2.10
C THR A 85 -9.16 13.06 -0.69
N ASN A 86 -9.69 14.26 -0.43
CA ASN A 86 -9.61 14.88 0.87
C ASN A 86 -10.37 14.13 1.98
N ASN A 87 -10.25 14.63 3.20
CA ASN A 87 -10.80 13.99 4.41
C ASN A 87 -12.33 14.07 4.51
N TYR A 88 -12.98 14.93 3.73
CA TYR A 88 -14.44 15.11 3.75
C TYR A 88 -15.18 14.06 2.90
N SER A 89 -14.47 13.37 2.00
CA SER A 89 -15.07 12.29 1.23
C SER A 89 -15.26 11.01 2.06
N PRO A 90 -16.40 10.29 1.95
CA PRO A 90 -16.63 9.04 2.67
C PRO A 90 -15.78 7.87 2.15
N PHE A 91 -15.04 8.07 1.07
CA PHE A 91 -14.13 7.09 0.47
C PHE A 91 -12.75 7.72 0.23
N THR A 92 -11.75 6.88 -0.01
CA THR A 92 -10.44 7.32 -0.49
C THR A 92 -10.26 6.86 -1.92
N ALA A 93 -9.99 7.80 -2.83
CA ALA A 93 -9.46 7.47 -4.16
C ALA A 93 -8.09 8.11 -4.27
N ALA A 94 -7.11 7.36 -4.80
CA ALA A 94 -5.73 7.78 -4.84
C ALA A 94 -5.03 7.35 -6.13
N VAL A 95 -4.25 8.26 -6.69
CA VAL A 95 -3.24 7.97 -7.70
C VAL A 95 -1.88 8.06 -7.02
N LYS A 96 -1.06 7.02 -7.17
CA LYS A 96 0.24 6.91 -6.50
C LYS A 96 1.33 6.51 -7.48
N PHE A 97 2.53 6.99 -7.19
CA PHE A 97 3.75 6.52 -7.82
C PHE A 97 4.73 6.14 -6.72
N ASP A 98 4.90 4.83 -6.51
CA ASP A 98 5.78 4.28 -5.48
C ASP A 98 7.16 3.98 -6.07
N ALA A 99 8.22 4.28 -5.32
CA ALA A 99 9.58 3.85 -5.59
C ALA A 99 10.12 3.15 -4.34
N GLY A 100 10.59 1.92 -4.52
CA GLY A 100 11.03 1.07 -3.42
C GLY A 100 12.15 0.11 -3.78
N TYR A 101 12.73 -0.51 -2.76
CA TYR A 101 13.67 -1.61 -2.92
C TYR A 101 13.00 -2.92 -2.51
N ASN A 102 12.94 -3.86 -3.47
CA ASN A 102 12.37 -5.18 -3.26
C ASN A 102 13.45 -6.20 -2.87
N PHE A 103 13.28 -6.79 -1.70
CA PHE A 103 13.96 -8.01 -1.26
C PHE A 103 13.19 -9.21 -1.79
N GLY A 104 13.62 -9.74 -2.94
CA GLY A 104 12.90 -10.75 -3.70
C GLY A 104 13.05 -12.19 -3.23
N PHE A 105 13.75 -12.42 -2.11
CA PHE A 105 13.96 -13.75 -1.49
C PHE A 105 14.33 -14.86 -2.51
N GLY A 106 15.33 -14.59 -3.35
CA GLY A 106 15.81 -15.53 -4.37
C GLY A 106 15.20 -15.37 -5.77
N ARG A 107 14.28 -14.41 -5.98
CA ARG A 107 13.62 -14.16 -7.28
C ARG A 107 14.04 -12.87 -7.98
N GLY A 108 15.03 -12.18 -7.42
CA GLY A 108 15.58 -10.94 -7.95
C GLY A 108 15.31 -9.79 -7.00
N ASN A 109 16.39 -9.26 -6.43
CA ASN A 109 16.33 -8.00 -5.68
C ASN A 109 16.40 -6.83 -6.66
N GLY A 110 15.95 -5.65 -6.24
CA GLY A 110 16.16 -4.44 -7.03
C GLY A 110 15.18 -3.33 -6.73
N ILE A 111 15.40 -2.20 -7.39
CA ILE A 111 14.50 -1.05 -7.32
C ILE A 111 13.23 -1.37 -8.10
N VAL A 112 12.08 -1.24 -7.43
CA VAL A 112 10.75 -1.39 -8.00
C VAL A 112 10.07 -0.03 -8.08
N LEU A 113 9.59 0.31 -9.27
CA LEU A 113 8.74 1.46 -9.51
C LEU A 113 7.31 0.97 -9.75
N SER A 114 6.33 1.58 -9.08
CA SER A 114 4.94 1.14 -9.11
C SER A 114 3.95 2.31 -9.23
N PRO A 115 3.63 2.78 -10.45
CA PRO A 115 2.43 3.57 -10.68
C PRO A 115 1.19 2.73 -10.34
N ASN A 116 0.29 3.27 -9.52
CA ASN A 116 -0.91 2.56 -9.12
C ASN A 116 -2.09 3.48 -8.78
N LEU A 117 -3.28 2.92 -8.95
CA LEU A 117 -4.55 3.46 -8.51
C LEU A 117 -4.98 2.70 -7.27
N TYR A 118 -5.54 3.41 -6.30
CA TYR A 118 -6.04 2.85 -5.06
C TYR A 118 -7.40 3.44 -4.72
N PHE A 119 -8.30 2.60 -4.26
CA PHE A 119 -9.60 2.99 -3.76
C PHE A 119 -9.94 2.24 -2.48
N ASP A 120 -10.45 2.93 -1.47
CA ASP A 120 -11.01 2.31 -0.28
C ASP A 120 -12.37 2.91 0.10
N ALA A 121 -13.19 2.07 0.74
CA ALA A 121 -14.44 2.46 1.36
C ALA A 121 -14.65 1.60 2.60
N TYR A 122 -14.76 2.24 3.77
CA TYR A 122 -14.70 1.54 5.06
C TYR A 122 -13.47 0.61 5.09
N MET A 123 -13.54 -0.58 5.66
CA MET A 123 -12.42 -1.52 5.81
C MET A 123 -11.89 -2.13 4.51
N CYS A 124 -12.58 -2.01 3.37
CA CYS A 124 -12.25 -2.70 2.13
C CYS A 124 -11.51 -1.79 1.17
N TYR A 125 -10.55 -2.35 0.42
CA TYR A 125 -9.82 -1.62 -0.61
C TYR A 125 -9.63 -2.43 -1.89
N VAL A 126 -9.47 -1.71 -2.99
CA VAL A 126 -9.01 -2.23 -4.28
C VAL A 126 -7.84 -1.38 -4.77
N SER A 127 -6.88 -1.99 -5.43
CA SER A 127 -5.81 -1.27 -6.12
C SER A 127 -5.44 -1.97 -7.41
N ALA A 128 -5.00 -1.20 -8.39
CA ALA A 128 -4.50 -1.73 -9.65
C ALA A 128 -3.28 -0.92 -10.06
N GLY A 129 -2.28 -1.57 -10.64
CA GLY A 129 -1.04 -0.90 -10.97
C GLY A 129 -0.08 -1.80 -11.73
N TYR A 130 1.14 -1.30 -11.90
CA TYR A 130 2.20 -2.02 -12.58
C TYR A 130 3.47 -1.95 -11.76
N ASP A 131 3.95 -3.10 -11.26
CA ASP A 131 5.24 -3.18 -10.60
C ASP A 131 6.33 -3.41 -11.63
N TYR A 132 7.37 -2.57 -11.66
CA TYR A 132 8.51 -2.73 -12.53
C TYR A 132 9.82 -2.80 -11.76
N ASN A 133 10.44 -3.99 -11.71
CA ASN A 133 11.78 -4.21 -11.18
C ASN A 133 12.82 -3.80 -12.25
N THR A 134 13.39 -2.63 -12.04
CA THR A 134 14.37 -2.00 -12.93
C THR A 134 15.67 -2.80 -13.07
N PHE A 135 16.09 -3.50 -12.02
CA PHE A 135 17.35 -4.25 -12.01
C PHE A 135 17.26 -5.55 -12.83
N ASN A 136 16.11 -6.22 -12.79
CA ASN A 136 15.90 -7.48 -13.50
C ASN A 136 15.14 -7.32 -14.83
N GLY A 137 14.75 -6.09 -15.20
CA GLY A 137 13.97 -5.81 -16.41
C GLY A 137 12.60 -6.51 -16.42
N ARG A 138 12.01 -6.75 -15.23
CA ARG A 138 10.79 -7.54 -15.07
C ARG A 138 9.67 -6.68 -14.54
N GLY A 139 8.50 -6.77 -15.16
CA GLY A 139 7.30 -6.12 -14.66
C GLY A 139 6.11 -7.07 -14.51
N GLN A 140 5.09 -6.60 -13.81
CA GLN A 140 3.79 -7.26 -13.71
C GLN A 140 2.69 -6.21 -13.55
N PHE A 141 1.63 -6.32 -14.35
CA PHE A 141 0.36 -5.70 -13.99
C PHE A 141 -0.26 -6.48 -12.83
N TYR A 142 -0.87 -5.75 -11.91
CA TYR A 142 -1.57 -6.34 -10.78
C TYR A 142 -2.93 -5.70 -10.55
N VAL A 143 -3.86 -6.51 -10.06
CA VAL A 143 -5.08 -6.06 -9.38
C VAL A 143 -5.10 -6.68 -8.00
N ARG A 144 -5.36 -5.87 -6.98
CA ARG A 144 -5.34 -6.29 -5.58
C ARG A 144 -6.64 -5.88 -4.91
N ILE A 145 -7.24 -6.82 -4.19
CA ILE A 145 -8.44 -6.60 -3.39
C ILE A 145 -8.13 -7.05 -1.98
N GLY A 146 -8.51 -6.27 -0.98
CA GLY A 146 -8.24 -6.63 0.40
C GLY A 146 -9.05 -5.86 1.42
N ALA A 147 -8.71 -6.06 2.68
CA ALA A 147 -9.31 -5.38 3.80
C ALA A 147 -8.26 -5.02 4.85
N GLY A 148 -8.56 -4.06 5.71
CA GLY A 148 -7.69 -3.71 6.82
C GLY A 148 -8.07 -2.41 7.53
N LEU A 149 -7.08 -1.81 8.19
CA LEU A 149 -7.16 -0.48 8.77
C LEU A 149 -6.90 0.52 7.65
N THR A 150 -7.96 0.89 6.93
CA THR A 150 -7.92 1.77 5.76
C THR A 150 -8.17 3.23 6.14
N LEU A 151 -7.86 4.14 5.21
CA LEU A 151 -8.21 5.55 5.38
C LEU A 151 -9.73 5.72 5.37
N GLY A 152 -10.46 4.96 4.54
CA GLY A 152 -11.92 4.93 4.55
C GLY A 152 -12.51 4.54 5.91
N LEU A 153 -11.93 3.57 6.61
CA LEU A 153 -12.33 3.23 7.98
C LEU A 153 -12.08 4.41 8.93
N LEU A 154 -10.88 5.01 8.90
CA LEU A 154 -10.54 6.13 9.76
C LEU A 154 -11.47 7.34 9.53
N LYS A 155 -11.76 7.68 8.26
CA LYS A 155 -12.72 8.74 7.91
C LYS A 155 -14.12 8.44 8.45
N SER A 156 -14.56 7.18 8.38
CA SER A 156 -15.87 6.77 8.90
C SER A 156 -15.99 6.86 10.43
N LEU A 157 -14.88 6.77 11.16
CA LEU A 157 -14.85 6.90 12.62
C LEU A 157 -14.87 8.37 13.06
N VAL A 158 -14.29 9.27 12.27
CA VAL A 158 -14.24 10.72 12.57
C VAL A 158 -15.52 11.45 12.17
N ASN A 159 -16.19 11.02 11.11
CA ASN A 159 -17.40 11.67 10.58
C ASN A 159 -18.71 11.14 11.21
N ARG A 160 -18.64 10.43 12.34
CA ARG A 160 -19.79 9.99 13.15
C ARG A 160 -19.93 10.85 14.39
#